data_AF-A0A6A3JCW7-F1
#
_entry.id   AF-A0A6A3JCW7-F1
#
_cell.length_a   1.000
_cell.length_b   1.000
_cell.length_c   1.000
_cell.angle_alpha   90.00
_cell.angle_beta   90.00
_cell.angle_gamma   90.00
#
_symmetry.space_group_name_H-M   'P 1'
#
loop_
_entity.id
_entity.type
_entity.pdbx_description
1 polymer ?
#
loop_
_entity_poly.entity_id
_entity_poly.type
_entity_poly.pdbx_seq_one_letter_code
_entity_poly.pdbx_strand_id
1 'polypeptide(L)' 'MMAHPTLSYADAKMVRQVAKQNSAEHIMGKLKVPYEVVNGERVYSLANEHYARYVKWLKKFRDDPLTFPN' A
#
# COMPACT_ATOMS: atom_id res chain seq x y z
N MET A 1 -14.90 -24.59 -10.47
CA MET A 1 -13.95 -23.51 -10.83
C MET A 1 -13.89 -22.56 -9.65
N MET A 2 -12.76 -22.46 -8.95
CA MET A 2 -12.63 -21.44 -7.90
C MET A 2 -12.47 -20.09 -8.59
N ALA A 3 -13.39 -19.16 -8.33
CA ALA A 3 -13.29 -17.81 -8.86
C ALA A 3 -12.08 -17.15 -8.21
N HIS A 4 -11.03 -16.85 -8.99
CA HIS A 4 -9.92 -16.05 -8.49
C HIS A 4 -10.47 -14.67 -8.13
N PRO A 5 -10.35 -14.21 -6.86
CA PRO A 5 -10.79 -12.88 -6.49
C PRO A 5 -9.92 -11.87 -7.25
N THR A 6 -10.51 -11.22 -8.24
CA THR A 6 -9.85 -10.14 -8.97
C THR A 6 -9.68 -8.96 -8.02
N LEU A 7 -8.43 -8.63 -7.71
CA LEU A 7 -8.11 -7.41 -6.99
C LEU A 7 -8.68 -6.18 -7.71
N SER A 8 -9.13 -5.20 -6.93
CA SER A 8 -9.44 -3.89 -7.48
C SER A 8 -8.20 -3.31 -8.17
N TYR A 9 -8.41 -2.45 -9.17
CA TYR A 9 -7.30 -1.77 -9.85
C TYR A 9 -6.40 -1.02 -8.86
N ALA A 10 -6.99 -0.38 -7.84
CA ALA A 10 -6.25 0.35 -6.81
C ALA A 10 -5.38 -0.58 -5.95
N ASP A 11 -5.90 -1.73 -5.55
CA ASP A 11 -5.14 -2.74 -4.81
C ASP A 11 -4.03 -3.35 -5.66
N ALA A 12 -4.34 -3.75 -6.89
CA ALA A 12 -3.34 -4.29 -7.81
C ALA A 12 -2.20 -3.29 -8.07
N LYS A 13 -2.54 -2.00 -8.24
CA LYS A 13 -1.53 -0.94 -8.37
C LYS A 13 -0.69 -0.82 -7.10
N MET A 14 -1.29 -0.87 -5.92
CA MET A 14 -0.57 -0.75 -4.65
C MET A 14 0.37 -1.94 -4.40
N VAL A 15 -0.09 -3.17 -4.63
CA VAL A 15 0.73 -4.39 -4.56
C VAL A 15 1.99 -4.26 -5.41
N ARG A 16 1.86 -3.78 -6.66
CA ARG A 16 3.01 -3.57 -7.54
C ARG A 16 4.01 -2.56 -6.99
N GLN A 17 3.54 -1.50 -6.31
CA GLN A 17 4.44 -0.51 -5.71
C GLN A 17 5.18 -1.09 -4.51
N VAL A 18 4.47 -1.84 -3.66
CA VAL A 18 5.06 -2.52 -2.49
C VAL A 18 6.06 -3.59 -2.93
N ALA A 19 5.74 -4.41 -3.93
CA ALA A 19 6.64 -5.44 -4.47
C ALA A 19 7.91 -4.83 -5.12
N LYS A 20 7.81 -3.61 -5.65
CA LYS A 20 8.97 -2.83 -6.12
C LYS A 20 9.80 -2.20 -5.00
N GLN A 21 9.39 -2.39 -3.74
CA GLN A 21 10.02 -1.83 -2.55
C GLN A 21 10.15 -0.30 -2.60
N ASN A 22 9.19 0.37 -3.27
CA ASN A 22 9.15 1.83 -3.27
C ASN A 22 8.84 2.35 -1.86
N SER A 23 9.49 3.43 -1.44
CA SER A 23 9.23 4.06 -0.15
C SER A 23 7.81 4.61 -0.06
N ALA A 24 7.27 4.66 1.16
CA ALA A 24 5.98 5.30 1.43
C ALA A 24 5.96 6.73 0.89
N GLU A 25 7.05 7.50 1.07
CA GLU A 25 7.15 8.89 0.61
C GLU A 25 6.98 9.05 -0.90
N HIS A 26 7.60 8.16 -1.69
CA HIS A 26 7.48 8.18 -3.14
C HIS A 26 6.05 7.86 -3.59
N ILE A 27 5.44 6.85 -2.99
CA ILE A 27 4.09 6.41 -3.36
C ILE A 27 3.06 7.46 -2.93
N MET A 28 3.12 7.91 -1.68
CA MET A 28 2.19 8.89 -1.11
C MET A 28 2.34 10.27 -1.77
N GLY A 29 3.56 10.68 -2.11
CA GLY A 29 3.81 11.91 -2.87
C GLY A 29 3.13 11.91 -4.25
N LYS A 30 3.20 10.79 -4.99
CA LYS A 30 2.50 10.65 -6.27
C LYS A 30 0.97 10.67 -6.14
N LEU A 31 0.46 10.13 -5.04
CA LEU A 31 -0.98 10.08 -4.74
C LEU A 31 -1.47 11.34 -4.03
N LYS A 32 -0.60 12.34 -3.81
CA LYS A 32 -0.90 13.60 -3.10
C LYS A 32 -1.57 13.36 -1.74
N VAL A 33 -1.15 12.31 -1.03
CA VAL A 33 -1.68 12.01 0.30
C VAL A 33 -1.13 13.03 1.30
N PRO A 34 -1.99 13.71 2.07
CA PRO A 34 -1.54 14.65 3.08
C PRO A 34 -0.77 13.92 4.18
N TYR A 35 0.23 14.61 4.74
CA TYR A 35 1.06 14.12 5.82
C TYR A 35 1.40 15.24 6.78
N GLU A 36 1.72 14.85 8.00
CA GLU A 36 2.34 15.72 8.98
C GLU A 36 3.84 15.40 9.04
N VAL A 37 4.65 16.37 9.47
CA VAL A 37 6.07 16.15 9.72
C VAL A 37 6.27 16.12 11.22
N VAL A 38 6.68 14.97 11.74
CA VAL A 38 6.97 14.75 13.17
C VAL A 38 8.41 14.31 13.28
N ASN A 39 9.24 15.05 14.03
CA ASN A 39 10.68 14.80 14.16
C ASN A 39 11.44 14.67 12.83
N GLY A 40 11.01 15.41 11.81
CA GLY A 40 11.61 15.37 10.47
C GLY A 40 11.14 14.22 9.58
N GLU A 41 10.28 13.33 10.09
CA GLU A 41 9.71 12.21 9.34
C GLU A 41 8.27 12.49 8.90
N ARG A 42 7.89 12.01 7.72
CA ARG A 42 6.51 12.11 7.22
C ARG A 42 5.63 11.05 7.87
N VAL A 43 4.62 11.49 8.60
CA VAL A 43 3.60 10.65 9.21
C VAL A 43 2.28 10.81 8.45
N TYR A 44 1.70 9.69 8.03
CA TYR A 44 0.46 9.66 7.28
C TYR A 44 -0.69 9.12 8.13
N SER A 45 -1.90 9.63 7.91
CA SER A 45 -3.08 9.15 8.62
C SER A 45 -3.62 7.84 8.04
N LEU A 46 -3.93 6.87 8.90
CA LEU A 46 -4.65 5.65 8.53
C LEU A 46 -6.12 5.92 8.11
N ALA A 47 -6.65 7.11 8.38
CA ALA A 47 -7.95 7.52 7.83
C ALA A 47 -7.89 7.79 6.32
N ASN A 48 -6.70 8.04 5.75
CA ASN A 48 -6.53 8.17 4.32
C ASN A 48 -6.54 6.79 3.64
N GLU A 49 -7.46 6.60 2.70
CA GLU A 49 -7.66 5.31 2.04
C GLU A 49 -6.44 4.80 1.26
N HIS A 50 -5.61 5.68 0.69
CA HIS A 50 -4.41 5.28 -0.04
C HIS A 50 -3.32 4.79 0.91
N TYR A 51 -3.12 5.50 2.03
CA TYR A 51 -2.15 5.09 3.03
C TYR A 51 -2.58 3.82 3.76
N ALA A 52 -3.86 3.71 4.15
CA ALA A 52 -4.40 2.48 4.72
C ALA A 52 -4.21 1.27 3.79
N ARG A 53 -4.46 1.46 2.49
CA ARG A 53 -4.23 0.43 1.46
C ARG A 53 -2.75 0.05 1.37
N TYR A 54 -1.84 1.03 1.40
CA TYR A 54 -0.39 0.77 1.43
C TYR A 54 0.01 -0.07 2.66
N VAL A 55 -0.41 0.32 3.87
CA VAL A 55 -0.09 -0.41 5.11
C VAL A 55 -0.64 -1.84 5.07
N LYS A 56 -1.88 -2.03 4.61
CA LYS A 56 -2.48 -3.36 4.42
C LYS A 56 -1.60 -4.26 3.54
N TRP A 57 -1.19 -3.77 2.37
CA TRP A 57 -0.41 -4.55 1.41
C TRP A 57 1.06 -4.71 1.81
N LEU A 58 1.64 -3.73 2.49
CA LEU A 58 2.98 -3.83 3.06
C LEU A 58 3.02 -4.92 4.14
N LYS A 59 2.04 -4.93 5.05
CA LYS A 59 1.90 -5.97 6.06
C LYS A 59 1.73 -7.34 5.42
N LYS A 60 0.82 -7.46 4.44
CA LYS A 60 0.63 -8.72 3.71
C LYS A 60 1.89 -9.16 2.97
N PHE A 61 2.62 -8.27 2.30
CA PHE A 61 3.86 -8.62 1.62
C PHE A 61 4.95 -9.09 2.59
N ARG A 62 5.06 -8.47 3.77
CA ARG A 62 6.00 -8.91 4.80
C ARG A 62 5.64 -10.29 5.36
N ASP A 63 4.37 -10.50 5.66
CA ASP A 63 3.90 -11.72 6.31
C ASP A 63 3.76 -12.88 5.29
N ASP A 64 3.47 -12.58 4.03
CA ASP A 64 3.34 -13.53 2.91
C ASP A 64 3.67 -12.85 1.54
N PRO A 65 4.95 -12.83 1.13
CA PRO A 65 5.41 -12.08 -0.04
C PRO A 65 4.98 -12.67 -1.40
N LEU A 66 4.40 -13.87 -1.46
CA LEU A 66 4.19 -14.62 -2.71
C LEU A 66 2.78 -15.21 -2.88
N THR A 67 1.84 -14.95 -1.98
CA THR A 67 0.45 -15.43 -2.16
C THR A 67 -0.57 -14.29 -2.27
N PHE A 68 -1.48 -14.42 -3.24
CA PHE A 68 -2.76 -13.71 -3.23
C PHE A 68 -3.79 -14.58 -2.51
N PRO A 69 -4.71 -14.00 -1.69
CA PRO A 69 -5.78 -14.80 -1.13
C PRO A 69 -6.64 -15.29 -2.29
N ASN A 70 -6.88 -16.60 -2.32
CA ASN A 70 -7.93 -17.22 -3.12
C ASN A 70 -9.32 -16.81 -2.61
#